data_AF-A0ABD6PCD3-F1
#
_entry.id   AF-A0ABD6PCD3-F1
#
_cell.length_a   1.000
_cell.length_b   1.000
_cell.length_c   1.000
_cell.angle_alpha   90.00
_cell.angle_beta   90.00
_cell.angle_gamma   90.00
#
_symmetry.space_group_name_H-M   'P 1'
#
loop_
_entity.id
_entity.type
_entity.pdbx_description
1 polymer ?
#
loop_
_entity_poly.entity_id
_entity_poly.type
_entity_poly.pdbx_seq_one_letter_code
_entity_poly.pdbx_strand_id
1 'polypeptide(L)'
;MDVLDVISLSLFKQQIEFEEDDRDELITLYAQAAFDYCIRWCDEPAWKVAADIPAAVKGAVLLVFADMFEHRTAQSEVQLYENAAAERMMFIHRNWRGKAESEEGS
;
A
#
# COMPACT_ATOMS: atom_id res chain seq x y z
N MET A 1 8.60 0.54 9.21
CA MET A 1 8.87 1.50 8.12
C MET A 1 7.67 2.43 8.05
N ASP A 2 7.87 3.74 8.04
CA ASP A 2 6.76 4.70 7.86
C ASP A 2 6.42 4.80 6.37
N VAL A 3 5.13 4.80 6.03
CA VAL A 3 4.67 4.97 4.65
C VAL A 3 4.97 6.37 4.12
N LEU A 4 4.97 7.39 4.98
CA LEU A 4 5.19 8.78 4.56
C LEU A 4 6.65 9.05 4.14
N ASP A 5 7.58 8.19 4.55
CA ASP A 5 8.96 8.16 4.05
C ASP A 5 9.08 7.49 2.67
N VAL A 6 8.10 6.65 2.29
CA VAL A 6 8.05 5.93 1.01
C VAL A 6 7.34 6.76 -0.07
N ILE A 7 6.22 7.36 0.29
CA ILE A 7 5.35 8.22 -0.52
C ILE A 7 4.86 9.36 0.39
N SER A 8 5.19 10.61 0.07
CA SER A 8 4.80 11.74 0.92
C SER A 8 3.28 11.94 0.98
N LEU A 9 2.80 12.56 2.06
CA LEU A 9 1.38 12.93 2.19
C LEU A 9 0.90 13.81 1.03
N SER A 10 1.76 14.70 0.52
CA SER A 10 1.46 15.52 -0.65
C SER A 10 1.18 14.69 -1.91
N LEU A 11 1.91 13.59 -2.13
CA LEU A 11 1.65 12.68 -3.25
C LEU A 11 0.37 11.86 -3.04
N PHE A 12 0.08 11.43 -1.81
CA PHE A 12 -1.21 10.79 -1.51
C PHE A 12 -2.37 11.73 -1.79
N LYS A 13 -2.29 13.01 -1.38
CA LYS A 13 -3.27 14.03 -1.72
C LYS A 13 -3.44 14.23 -3.22
N GLN A 14 -2.33 14.32 -3.96
CA GLN A 14 -2.38 14.44 -5.42
C GLN A 14 -3.03 13.22 -6.09
N GLN A 15 -2.83 12.01 -5.56
CA GLN A 15 -3.42 10.77 -6.10
C GLN A 15 -4.96 10.78 -6.09
N ILE A 16 -5.56 11.44 -5.09
CA ILE A 16 -7.02 11.57 -4.94
C ILE A 16 -7.52 12.98 -5.26
N GLU A 17 -6.67 13.81 -5.87
CA GLU A 17 -6.98 15.20 -6.24
C GLU A 17 -7.56 16.03 -5.07
N PHE A 18 -7.08 15.78 -3.84
CA PHE A 18 -7.58 16.42 -2.61
C PHE A 18 -6.64 17.54 -2.13
N GLU A 19 -7.10 18.78 -2.18
CA GLU A 19 -6.28 19.97 -1.89
C GLU A 19 -6.33 20.43 -0.42
N GLU A 20 -7.36 20.03 0.34
CA GLU A 20 -7.58 20.52 1.70
C GLU A 20 -6.67 19.82 2.74
N ASP A 21 -6.45 20.45 3.89
CA ASP A 21 -5.61 19.94 4.98
C ASP A 21 -6.41 19.41 6.19
N ASP A 22 -7.75 19.53 6.17
CA ASP A 22 -8.62 19.17 7.30
C ASP A 22 -8.89 17.66 7.44
N ARG A 23 -8.28 16.84 6.57
CA ARG A 23 -8.37 15.37 6.58
C ARG A 23 -7.03 14.66 6.67
N ASP A 24 -5.95 15.38 6.95
CA ASP A 24 -4.58 14.83 6.95
C ASP A 24 -4.42 13.57 7.80
N GLU A 25 -5.05 13.55 8.98
CA GLU A 25 -5.02 12.40 9.88
C GLU A 25 -5.70 11.16 9.25
N LEU A 26 -6.87 11.35 8.63
CA LEU A 26 -7.63 10.26 8.01
C LEU A 26 -6.96 9.77 6.72
N ILE A 27 -6.43 10.69 5.92
CA ILE A 27 -5.65 10.37 4.72
C ILE A 27 -4.41 9.57 5.11
N THR A 28 -3.72 9.98 6.17
CA THR A 28 -2.56 9.25 6.71
C THR A 28 -2.95 7.84 7.16
N LEU A 29 -4.11 7.67 7.81
CA LEU A 29 -4.61 6.35 8.21
C LEU A 29 -4.84 5.44 6.99
N TYR A 30 -5.47 5.94 5.92
CA TYR A 30 -5.65 5.16 4.70
C TYR A 30 -4.33 4.82 4.02
N ALA A 31 -3.36 5.75 4.01
CA ALA A 31 -2.03 5.49 3.48
C ALA A 31 -1.33 4.37 4.26
N GLN A 32 -1.40 4.40 5.59
CA GLN A 32 -0.83 3.36 6.46
C GLN A 32 -1.51 2.00 6.22
N ALA A 33 -2.84 1.97 6.13
CA ALA A 33 -3.59 0.74 5.87
C ALA A 33 -3.26 0.13 4.50
N ALA A 34 -3.23 0.95 3.45
CA ALA A 34 -2.87 0.51 2.10
C ALA A 34 -1.44 -0.03 2.05
N PHE A 35 -0.50 0.65 2.72
CA PHE A 35 0.89 0.20 2.78
C PHE A 35 1.04 -1.13 3.54
N ASP A 36 0.44 -1.27 4.73
CA ASP A 36 0.48 -2.52 5.49
C ASP A 36 -0.11 -3.69 4.69
N TYR A 37 -1.23 -3.45 4.00
CA TYR A 37 -1.84 -4.44 3.10
C TYR A 37 -0.87 -4.90 2.01
N CYS A 38 -0.29 -3.96 1.25
CA CYS A 38 0.62 -4.29 0.15
C CYS A 38 1.91 -4.98 0.65
N ILE A 39 2.47 -4.54 1.77
CA ILE A 39 3.69 -5.14 2.35
C ILE A 39 3.43 -6.57 2.80
N ARG A 40 2.32 -6.82 3.51
CA ARG A 40 1.94 -8.17 3.95
C ARG A 40 1.62 -9.09 2.78
N TRP A 41 1.01 -8.55 1.73
CA TRP A 41 0.69 -9.33 0.53
C TRP A 41 1.96 -9.79 -0.20
N CYS A 42 2.96 -8.90 -0.31
CA CYS A 42 4.23 -9.21 -0.93
C CYS A 42 5.14 -10.09 -0.06
N ASP A 43 5.06 -9.98 1.28
CA ASP A 43 5.80 -10.79 2.28
C ASP A 43 7.33 -10.86 2.02
N GLU A 44 7.94 -9.74 1.62
CA GLU A 44 9.36 -9.65 1.28
C GLU A 44 10.19 -9.14 2.48
N PRO A 45 10.92 -10.01 3.21
CA PRO A 45 11.71 -9.62 4.38
C PRO A 45 12.95 -8.79 4.03
N ALA A 46 13.37 -8.73 2.77
CA ALA A 46 14.52 -7.92 2.36
C ALA A 46 14.25 -6.41 2.42
N TRP A 47 12.99 -5.97 2.43
CA TRP A 47 12.63 -4.56 2.50
C TRP A 47 12.73 -4.03 3.93
N LYS A 48 13.84 -3.35 4.23
CA LYS A 48 14.18 -2.85 5.57
C LYS A 48 14.02 -1.34 5.69
N VAL A 49 14.19 -0.60 4.60
CA VAL A 49 14.09 0.88 4.55
C VAL A 49 13.19 1.35 3.40
N ALA A 50 12.74 2.61 3.47
CA ALA A 50 11.81 3.18 2.48
C ALA A 50 12.31 3.14 1.03
N ALA A 51 13.64 3.20 0.83
CA ALA A 51 14.28 3.11 -0.47
C ALA A 51 14.22 1.71 -1.09
N ASP A 52 13.96 0.66 -0.29
CA ASP A 52 13.88 -0.72 -0.79
C ASP A 52 12.57 -0.99 -1.53
N ILE A 53 11.53 -0.17 -1.31
CA ILE A 53 10.20 -0.39 -1.86
C ILE A 53 10.18 -0.12 -3.37
N PRO A 54 9.92 -1.15 -4.22
CA PRO A 54 9.91 -0.98 -5.67
C PRO A 54 8.80 -0.04 -6.13
N ALA A 55 9.04 0.67 -7.24
CA ALA A 55 8.06 1.60 -7.81
C ALA A 55 6.71 0.94 -8.14
N ALA A 56 6.70 -0.33 -8.59
CA ALA A 56 5.46 -1.06 -8.83
C ALA A 56 4.65 -1.25 -7.54
N VAL A 57 5.31 -1.58 -6.42
CA VAL A 57 4.65 -1.69 -5.11
C VAL A 57 4.12 -0.33 -4.65
N LYS A 58 4.88 0.76 -4.87
CA LYS A 58 4.37 2.12 -4.61
C LYS A 58 3.10 2.43 -5.43
N GLY A 59 3.06 2.03 -6.70
CA GLY A 59 1.88 2.16 -7.54
C GLY A 59 0.67 1.38 -7.01
N ALA A 60 0.89 0.14 -6.54
CA ALA A 60 -0.17 -0.65 -5.91
C ALA A 60 -0.70 0.00 -4.62
N VAL A 61 0.20 0.54 -3.78
CA VAL A 61 -0.18 1.27 -2.56
C VAL A 61 -1.07 2.47 -2.88
N LEU A 62 -0.75 3.24 -3.93
CA LEU A 62 -1.57 4.38 -4.36
C LEU A 62 -2.97 3.95 -4.83
N LEU A 63 -3.08 2.82 -5.54
CA LEU A 63 -4.37 2.29 -6.00
C LEU A 63 -5.24 1.81 -4.83
N VAL A 64 -4.66 1.06 -3.88
CA VAL A 64 -5.38 0.59 -2.68
C VAL A 64 -5.76 1.77 -1.77
N PHE A 65 -4.87 2.75 -1.62
CA PHE A 65 -5.14 3.97 -0.87
C PHE A 65 -6.34 4.74 -1.45
N ALA A 66 -6.34 4.98 -2.77
CA ALA A 66 -7.41 5.70 -3.44
C ALA A 66 -8.76 4.97 -3.30
N ASP A 67 -8.74 3.63 -3.39
CA ASP A 67 -9.94 2.81 -3.19
C ASP A 67 -10.54 3.00 -1.78
N MET A 68 -9.71 2.98 -0.74
CA MET A 68 -10.15 3.23 0.65
C MET A 68 -10.71 4.65 0.83
N PHE A 69 -10.18 5.63 0.10
CA PHE A 69 -10.66 7.00 0.16
C PHE A 69 -12.01 7.21 -0.56
N GLU A 70 -12.23 6.55 -1.70
CA GLU A 70 -13.47 6.68 -2.48
C GLU A 70 -14.59 5.76 -1.99
N HIS A 71 -14.25 4.54 -1.52
CA HIS A 71 -15.21 3.50 -1.18
C HIS A 71 -15.21 3.20 0.33
N ARG A 72 -16.07 3.92 1.06
CA ARG A 72 -16.04 3.97 2.54
C ARG A 72 -16.77 2.84 3.27
N THR A 73 -17.62 2.10 2.58
CA THR A 73 -18.52 1.12 3.20
C THR A 73 -18.18 -0.29 2.76
N ALA A 74 -18.22 -1.24 3.70
CA ALA A 74 -17.97 -2.66 3.40
C ALA A 74 -19.02 -3.27 2.45
N GLN A 75 -20.18 -2.62 2.32
CA GLN A 75 -21.23 -2.94 1.35
C GLN A 75 -21.68 -1.65 0.67
N SER A 76 -21.89 -1.72 -0.63
CA SER A 76 -22.40 -0.63 -1.46
C SER A 76 -23.59 -1.11 -2.27
N GLU A 77 -24.51 -0.21 -2.61
CA GLU A 77 -25.64 -0.52 -3.48
C GLU A 77 -25.18 -0.77 -4.93
N VAL A 78 -24.06 -0.15 -5.32
CA VAL A 78 -23.40 -0.34 -6.61
C VAL A 78 -22.30 -1.41 -6.49
N GLN A 79 -22.22 -2.30 -7.47
CA GLN A 79 -21.14 -3.29 -7.54
C GLN A 79 -19.81 -2.60 -7.88
N LEU A 80 -18.78 -2.87 -7.09
CA LEU A 80 -17.40 -2.50 -7.40
C LEU A 80 -16.70 -3.64 -8.16
N TYR A 81 -15.86 -3.28 -9.13
CA TYR A 81 -15.06 -4.22 -9.91
C TYR A 81 -13.59 -4.06 -9.54
N GLU A 82 -12.91 -5.19 -9.39
CA GLU A 82 -11.49 -5.19 -9.07
C GLU A 82 -10.64 -4.61 -10.21
N ASN A 83 -9.75 -3.68 -9.87
CA ASN A 83 -8.73 -3.21 -10.79
C ASN A 83 -7.50 -4.14 -10.73
N ALA A 84 -7.39 -5.02 -11.73
CA ALA A 84 -6.31 -6.01 -11.84
C ALA A 84 -4.89 -5.41 -11.83
N ALA A 85 -4.73 -4.10 -12.06
CA ALA A 85 -3.42 -3.46 -12.03
C ALA A 85 -2.76 -3.54 -10.64
N ALA A 86 -3.53 -3.37 -9.55
CA ALA A 86 -2.99 -3.39 -8.20
C ALA A 86 -2.37 -4.76 -7.87
N GLU A 87 -3.11 -5.84 -8.12
CA GLU A 87 -2.61 -7.20 -7.93
C GLU A 87 -1.38 -7.48 -8.80
N ARG A 88 -1.44 -7.16 -10.09
CA ARG A 88 -0.35 -7.44 -11.04
C ARG A 88 0.95 -6.72 -10.67
N MET A 89 0.85 -5.48 -10.17
CA MET A 89 2.01 -4.72 -9.70
C MET A 89 2.65 -5.34 -8.46
N MET A 90 1.86 -5.88 -7.54
CA MET A 90 2.38 -6.57 -6.36
C MET A 90 2.93 -7.95 -6.72
N PHE A 91 2.27 -8.69 -7.61
CA PHE A 91 2.58 -10.09 -7.92
C PHE A 91 4.03 -10.33 -8.35
N ILE A 92 4.58 -9.43 -9.16
CA ILE A 92 5.96 -9.51 -9.64
C ILE A 92 7.02 -9.29 -8.55
N HIS A 93 6.60 -8.80 -7.38
CA HIS A 93 7.44 -8.55 -6.21
C HIS A 93 7.06 -9.41 -5.00
N ARG A 94 6.14 -10.37 -5.18
CA ARG A 94 5.76 -11.28 -4.13
C ARG A 94 6.88 -12.25 -3.84
N ASN A 95 7.26 -12.35 -2.58
CA ASN A 95 8.13 -13.40 -2.11
C ASN A 95 7.34 -14.72 -2.05
N TRP A 96 7.75 -15.68 -2.88
CA TRP A 96 7.17 -17.03 -2.94
C TRP A 96 7.93 -18.03 -2.09
N ARG A 97 9.15 -17.69 -1.66
CA ARG A 97 9.94 -18.53 -0.77
C ARG A 97 9.40 -18.27 0.63
N GLY A 98 8.82 -19.28 1.27
CA GLY A 98 8.34 -19.16 2.65
C GLY A 98 9.42 -18.53 3.54
N LYS A 99 8.99 -17.78 4.57
CA LYS A 99 9.86 -17.01 5.49
C LYS A 99 11.23 -17.68 5.63
N ALA A 100 12.28 -16.99 5.17
CA ALA A 100 13.64 -17.47 5.31
C ALA A 100 13.84 -17.93 6.75
N GLU A 101 14.29 -19.17 6.92
CA GLU A 101 14.48 -19.81 8.22
C GLU A 101 15.20 -18.84 9.16
N SER A 102 14.64 -18.70 10.36
CA SER A 102 15.32 -18.05 11.46
C SER A 102 16.74 -18.58 11.56
N GLU A 103 17.72 -17.68 11.61
CA GLU A 103 19.06 -17.98 12.11
C GLU A 103 18.95 -18.41 13.59
N GLU A 104 18.51 -19.64 13.83
CA GLU A 104 18.64 -20.35 15.10
C GLU A 104 19.42 -21.62 14.82
N GLY A 105 20.73 -21.61 15.10
CA GLY A 105 21.54 -22.80 14.90
C GLY A 105 23.05 -22.67 15.08
N SER A 106 23.49 -22.27 16.29
CA SER A 106 24.83 -22.50 16.91
C SER A 106 26.06 -21.76 16.39
#